data_AF-A0A0C2H298-F1
#
_entry.id   AF-A0A0C2H298-F1
#
_cell.length_a   1.000
_cell.length_b   1.000
_cell.length_c   1.000
_cell.angle_alpha   90.00
_cell.angle_beta   90.00
_cell.angle_gamma   90.00
#
_symmetry.space_group_name_H-M   'P 1'
#
loop_
_entity.id
_entity.type
_entity.pdbx_description
1 polymer ?
#
loop_
_entity_poly.entity_id
_entity_poly.type
_entity_poly.pdbx_seq_one_letter_code
_entity_poly.pdbx_strand_id
1 'polypeptide(L)' 'MAWDSHNEVGCAFAKCSTGKTHVVCHYAPKVKAEGKQIYKMGPTCRRCHDYESGGALGMCYNGLCVIPS' A
#
# COMPACT_ATOMS: atom_id res chain seq x y z
N MET A 1 -3.17 -3.28 3.49
CA MET A 1 -1.93 -4.00 3.85
C MET A 1 -1.19 -4.53 2.62
N ALA A 2 -1.65 -5.57 1.93
CA ALA A 2 -0.90 -6.17 0.80
C ALA A 2 -1.34 -5.69 -0.60
N TRP A 3 -2.23 -4.70 -0.68
CA TRP A 3 -2.75 -4.22 -1.96
C TRP A 3 -1.67 -3.47 -2.72
N ASP A 4 -1.33 -3.89 -3.94
CA ASP A 4 -0.15 -3.42 -4.66
C ASP A 4 -0.25 -1.94 -5.09
N SER A 5 -1.46 -1.44 -5.27
CA SER A 5 -1.71 -0.02 -5.56
C SER A 5 -1.76 0.88 -4.32
N HIS A 6 -1.69 0.36 -3.08
CA HIS A 6 -1.58 1.21 -1.89
C HIS A 6 -0.11 1.61 -1.68
N ASN A 7 0.19 2.91 -1.76
CA ASN A 7 1.53 3.46 -1.58
C ASN A 7 1.65 4.36 -0.34
N GLU A 8 0.55 4.60 0.37
CA GLU A 8 0.52 5.43 1.58
C GLU A 8 -0.19 4.69 2.72
N VAL A 9 0.34 4.84 3.93
CA VAL A 9 -0.26 4.31 5.17
C VAL A 9 -0.13 5.32 6.30
N GLY A 10 -1.22 5.53 7.03
CA GLY A 10 -1.25 6.34 8.24
C GLY A 10 -1.90 5.55 9.37
N CYS A 11 -1.24 5.43 10.51
CA CYS A 11 -1.73 4.68 11.67
C CYS A 11 -1.81 5.54 12.93
N ALA A 12 -2.78 5.24 13.79
CA ALA A 12 -2.96 5.87 15.10
C ALA A 12 -3.41 4.84 16.13
N PHE A 13 -3.13 5.10 17.41
CA PHE A 13 -3.61 4.28 18.52
C PHE A 13 -4.30 5.15 19.58
N ALA A 14 -5.29 4.56 20.25
CA ALA A 14 -6.02 5.21 21.34
C ALA A 14 -6.35 4.20 22.44
N LYS A 15 -6.10 4.58 23.70
CA LYS A 15 -6.57 3.83 24.87
C LYS A 15 -7.99 4.31 25.20
N CYS A 16 -8.96 3.41 25.15
CA CYS A 16 -10.34 3.70 25.52
C CYS A 16 -10.53 3.61 27.03
N SER A 17 -11.51 4.35 27.56
CA SER A 17 -11.90 4.34 28.97
C SER A 17 -12.32 2.95 29.48
N THR A 18 -12.72 2.06 28.58
CA THR A 18 -13.02 0.64 28.83
C THR A 18 -11.77 -0.21 29.08
N GLY A 19 -10.57 0.38 29.03
CA GLY A 19 -9.29 -0.31 29.21
C GLY A 19 -8.73 -0.96 27.93
N LYS A 20 -9.47 -0.94 26.81
CA LYS A 20 -9.03 -1.48 25.52
C LYS A 20 -8.14 -0.49 24.77
N THR A 21 -7.13 -0.99 24.05
CA THR A 21 -6.36 -0.18 23.10
C THR A 21 -6.84 -0.47 21.68
N HIS A 22 -7.24 0.59 20.98
CA HIS A 22 -7.61 0.54 19.58
C HIS A 22 -6.43 1.00 18.73
N VAL A 23 -6.13 0.26 17.66
CA VAL A 23 -5.14 0.63 16.66
C VAL A 23 -5.85 0.69 15.32
N VAL A 24 -5.74 1.82 14.62
CA VAL A 24 -6.40 2.05 13.35
C VAL A 24 -5.35 2.47 12.32
N CYS A 25 -5.36 1.82 11.16
CA CYS A 25 -4.55 2.21 10.01
C CYS A 25 -5.45 2.51 8.82
N HIS A 26 -5.18 3.62 8.15
CA HIS A 26 -5.74 3.97 6.86
C HIS A 26 -4.70 3.72 5.76
N TYR A 27 -5.18 3.29 4.60
CA TYR A 27 -4.37 2.98 3.42
C TYR A 27 -4.89 3.81 2.24
N ALA A 28 -3.98 4.46 1.53
CA ALA A 28 -4.29 5.26 0.35
C ALA A 28 -3.46 4.81 -0.87
N PRO A 29 -3.96 5.05 -2.10
CA PRO A 29 -5.31 5.53 -2.45
C PRO A 29 -6.41 4.57 -2.00
N LYS A 30 -7.60 5.08 -1.70
CA LYS A 30 -8.72 4.23 -1.25
C LYS A 30 -9.15 3.31 -2.38
N VAL A 31 -8.89 2.02 -2.22
CA VAL A 31 -9.37 0.98 -3.13
C VAL A 31 -10.35 0.12 -2.36
N LYS A 32 -11.63 0.11 -2.78
CA LYS A 32 -12.67 -0.75 -2.23
C LYS A 32 -13.36 -1.45 -3.37
N ALA A 33 -13.03 -2.72 -3.60
CA ALA A 33 -13.70 -3.49 -4.62
C ALA A 33 -13.62 -4.99 -4.29
N GLU A 34 -14.78 -5.57 -3.97
CA GLU A 34 -14.92 -7.02 -3.80
C GLU A 34 -14.57 -7.75 -5.09
N GLY A 35 -13.96 -8.93 -4.97
CA GLY A 35 -13.56 -9.76 -6.11
C GLY A 35 -12.41 -9.20 -6.96
N LYS A 36 -11.81 -8.05 -6.60
CA LYS A 36 -10.62 -7.54 -7.29
C LYS A 36 -9.34 -8.19 -6.75
N GLN A 37 -8.38 -8.34 -7.65
CA GLN A 37 -7.08 -8.89 -7.33
C GLN A 37 -6.28 -7.90 -6.49
N ILE A 38 -5.76 -8.38 -5.35
CA ILE A 38 -5.01 -7.55 -4.38
C ILE A 38 -3.64 -7.17 -4.92
N TYR A 39 -2.97 -8.09 -5.61
CA TYR A 39 -1.70 -7.83 -6.29
C TYR A 39 -1.51 -8.77 -7.49
N LYS A 40 -0.76 -8.32 -8.50
CA LYS A 40 -0.43 -9.18 -9.66
C LYS A 40 0.66 -10.20 -9.32
N MET A 41 0.31 -11.50 -9.35
CA MET A 41 1.27 -12.60 -9.19
C MET A 41 2.34 -12.61 -10.30
N GLY A 42 3.56 -13.04 -9.98
CA GLY A 42 4.66 -13.18 -10.92
C GLY A 42 6.02 -12.92 -10.28
N PRO A 43 7.11 -12.87 -11.08
CA PRO A 43 8.44 -12.56 -10.58
C PRO A 43 8.50 -11.19 -9.90
N THR A 44 9.26 -11.10 -8.82
CA THR A 44 9.47 -9.87 -8.04
C THR A 44 9.88 -8.71 -8.94
N CYS A 45 9.27 -7.54 -8.73
CA CYS A 45 9.55 -6.29 -9.44
C CYS A 45 9.35 -6.27 -10.97
N ARG A 46 8.85 -7.35 -11.58
CA ARG A 46 8.65 -7.42 -13.05
C ARG A 46 7.74 -6.30 -13.59
N ARG A 47 6.91 -5.71 -12.73
CA ARG A 47 5.86 -4.74 -13.07
C ARG A 47 6.01 -3.40 -12.36
N CYS A 48 7.20 -3.02 -11.88
CA CYS A 48 7.33 -1.70 -11.21
C CYS A 48 7.05 -0.51 -12.14
N HIS A 49 7.17 -0.70 -13.45
CA HIS A 49 6.77 0.27 -14.47
C HIS A 49 5.24 0.46 -14.57
N ASP A 50 4.41 -0.39 -13.95
CA ASP A 50 2.95 -0.19 -13.85
C ASP A 50 2.59 0.96 -12.89
N TYR A 51 3.55 1.41 -12.06
CA TYR A 51 3.34 2.46 -11.07
C TYR A 51 4.14 3.70 -11.46
N GLU A 52 3.50 4.86 -11.44
CA GLU A 52 4.13 6.15 -11.69
C GLU A 52 3.55 7.24 -10.81
N SER A 53 4.36 8.27 -10.55
CA SER A 53 3.92 9.55 -9.98
C SER A 53 4.75 10.66 -10.62
N GLY A 54 4.11 11.75 -11.03
CA GLY A 54 4.82 12.90 -11.61
C GLY A 54 5.63 12.59 -12.88
N GLY A 55 5.27 11.55 -13.64
CA GLY A 55 5.99 11.11 -14.84
C GLY A 55 7.24 10.25 -14.58
N ALA A 56 7.48 9.85 -13.32
CA ALA A 56 8.58 8.98 -12.96
C ALA A 56 8.08 7.58 -12.60
N LEU A 57 8.70 6.56 -13.21
CA LEU A 57 8.33 5.16 -13.06
C LEU A 57 8.85 4.58 -11.73
N GLY A 58 8.12 3.60 -11.20
CA GLY A 58 8.52 2.83 -10.03
C GLY A 58 9.79 2.01 -10.29
N MET A 59 10.68 2.02 -9.30
CA MET A 59 11.93 1.27 -9.31
C MET A 59 11.87 0.11 -8.31
N CYS A 60 12.62 -0.96 -8.58
CA CYS A 60 12.70 -2.08 -7.65
C CYS A 60 13.67 -1.78 -6.51
N TYR A 61 13.22 -1.91 -5.28
CA TYR A 61 14.06 -1.82 -4.08
C TYR A 61 13.61 -2.85 -3.04
N ASN A 62 14.50 -3.77 -2.64
CA ASN A 62 14.23 -4.84 -1.67
C ASN A 62 12.94 -5.63 -1.93
N GLY A 63 12.63 -5.89 -3.20
CA GLY A 63 11.45 -6.64 -3.61
C GLY A 63 10.13 -5.86 -3.61
N LEU A 64 10.18 -4.55 -3.37
CA LEU A 64 9.05 -3.62 -3.48
C LEU A 64 9.27 -2.62 -4.62
N CYS A 65 8.17 -2.14 -5.19
CA CYS A 65 8.21 -1.04 -6.14
C CYS A 65 8.15 0.29 -5.37
N VAL A 66 9.17 1.12 -5.54
CA VAL A 66 9.28 2.44 -4.92
C VAL A 66 9.10 3.50 -6.00
N ILE A 67 8.14 4.38 -5.80
CA ILE A 67 7.85 5.49 -6.72
C ILE A 67 8.69 6.69 -6.26
N PRO A 68 9.51 7.31 -7.12
CA PRO A 68 10.24 8.52 -6.76
C PRO A 68 9.28 9.68 -6.46
N SER A 69 9.60 10.44 -5.42
CA SER A 69 8.87 11.62 -4.95
C SER A 69 9.24 12.88 -5.72
#